data_AF-A0A9P8ADF5-F1
#
_entry.id   AF-A0A9P8ADF5-F1
#
_cell.length_a   1.000
_cell.length_b   1.000
_cell.length_c   1.000
_cell.angle_alpha   90.00
_cell.angle_beta   90.00
_cell.angle_gamma   90.00
#
_symmetry.space_group_name_H-M   'P 1'
#
loop_
_entity.id
_entity.type
_entity.pdbx_description
1 polymer ?
#
loop_
_entity_poly.entity_id
_entity_poly.type
_entity_poly.pdbx_seq_one_letter_code
_entity_poly.pdbx_strand_id
1 'polypeptide(L)'
;MSLIVKESPRRFFPSPPHPRSMVMLPTRSNPPAERSSSQSSDIDVSEVRGNISDEGKRLVLNIISYFIGSQEGCFGASVGERLKLIEAEVVAKDGKASQGRTVFEIKIDKDMCNSFGTLHGACATYLVGPCTMTALGVLGAALGIDGTGVSQSVNIVWHQPAKMGAKLRVISTSVFIKGHIRTSHCELWDKERDILYISATHSTVNNFRSSPNRSKL
;
A
#
# COMPACT_ATOMS: atom_id res chain seq x y z
N MET A 1 -73.61 12.96 -7.61
CA MET A 1 -72.90 13.58 -6.46
C MET A 1 -71.42 13.23 -6.63
N SER A 2 -70.70 14.08 -7.37
CA SER A 2 -69.35 13.83 -7.87
C SER A 2 -68.29 14.20 -6.84
N LEU A 3 -67.31 13.32 -6.64
CA LEU A 3 -66.10 13.58 -5.87
C LEU A 3 -65.13 14.45 -6.69
N ILE A 4 -64.78 15.59 -6.13
CA ILE A 4 -63.82 16.57 -6.67
C ILE A 4 -62.40 16.02 -6.46
N VAL A 5 -61.70 15.74 -7.56
CA VAL A 5 -60.24 15.54 -7.57
C VAL A 5 -59.59 16.92 -7.71
N LYS A 6 -58.93 17.40 -6.65
CA LYS A 6 -58.06 18.59 -6.72
C LYS A 6 -56.74 18.21 -7.39
N GLU A 7 -56.51 18.72 -8.60
CA GLU A 7 -55.20 18.66 -9.25
C GLU A 7 -54.17 19.50 -8.47
N SER A 8 -52.99 18.93 -8.25
CA SER A 8 -51.85 19.64 -7.66
C SER A 8 -51.12 20.47 -8.71
N PRO A 9 -50.65 21.69 -8.39
CA PRO A 9 -49.93 22.53 -9.34
C PRO A 9 -48.56 21.93 -9.71
N ARG A 10 -48.29 21.86 -11.02
CA ARG A 10 -47.02 21.42 -11.60
C ARG A 10 -45.89 22.32 -11.09
N ARG A 11 -44.93 21.74 -10.37
CA ARG A 11 -43.67 22.44 -10.03
C ARG A 11 -42.85 22.59 -11.31
N PHE A 12 -42.51 23.82 -11.64
CA PHE A 12 -41.49 24.18 -12.62
C PHE A 12 -40.14 23.60 -12.17
N PHE A 13 -39.54 22.72 -12.97
CA PHE A 13 -38.13 22.37 -12.84
C PHE A 13 -37.30 23.39 -13.63
N PRO A 14 -36.28 24.03 -13.06
CA PRO A 14 -35.36 24.83 -13.85
C PRO A 14 -34.49 23.92 -14.73
N SER A 15 -34.30 24.34 -15.99
CA SER A 15 -33.45 23.66 -16.98
C SER A 15 -31.99 23.57 -16.50
N PRO A 16 -31.24 22.50 -16.87
CA PRO A 16 -29.84 22.38 -16.52
C PRO A 16 -29.00 23.47 -17.21
N PRO A 17 -27.96 24.02 -16.55
CA PRO A 17 -27.09 25.00 -17.19
C PRO A 17 -26.25 24.34 -18.30
N HIS A 18 -26.15 25.03 -19.45
CA HIS A 18 -25.26 24.69 -20.56
C HIS A 18 -23.77 24.77 -20.17
N PRO A 19 -22.89 24.01 -20.83
CA PRO A 19 -21.52 23.81 -20.39
C PRO A 19 -20.65 25.02 -20.74
N ARG A 20 -20.18 25.76 -19.72
CA ARG A 20 -19.07 26.70 -19.84
C ARG A 20 -18.10 26.55 -18.67
N SER A 21 -17.10 25.71 -18.87
CA SER A 21 -15.67 26.04 -18.71
C SER A 21 -14.91 24.71 -18.73
N MET A 22 -14.06 24.58 -19.74
CA MET A 22 -13.10 23.49 -19.83
C MET A 22 -12.10 23.70 -18.70
N VAL A 23 -12.35 23.08 -17.54
CA VAL A 23 -11.35 22.99 -16.48
C VAL A 23 -10.17 22.25 -17.09
N MET A 24 -9.07 22.95 -17.31
CA MET A 24 -7.81 22.32 -17.68
C MET A 24 -7.45 21.34 -16.57
N LEU A 25 -7.57 20.05 -16.87
CA LEU A 25 -6.99 19.00 -16.05
C LEU A 25 -5.49 19.29 -15.94
N PRO A 26 -4.90 19.25 -14.74
CA PRO A 26 -3.47 19.44 -14.60
C PRO A 26 -2.75 18.42 -15.47
N THR A 27 -1.78 18.94 -16.24
CA THR A 27 -0.93 18.17 -17.13
C THR A 27 -0.29 17.00 -16.36
N ARG A 28 -0.31 15.82 -16.99
CA ARG A 28 0.30 14.57 -16.50
C ARG A 28 1.64 14.85 -15.80
N SER A 29 1.68 14.65 -14.50
CA SER A 29 2.94 14.57 -13.77
C SER A 29 3.73 13.35 -14.27
N ASN A 30 5.03 13.56 -14.52
CA ASN A 30 5.99 12.51 -14.92
C ASN A 30 5.96 11.28 -13.98
N PRO A 31 6.39 10.11 -14.47
CA PRO A 31 6.47 8.88 -13.68
C PRO A 31 7.47 8.98 -12.49
N PRO A 32 7.40 8.03 -11.52
CA PRO A 32 7.94 8.17 -10.16
C PRO A 32 9.47 8.17 -10.03
N ALA A 33 10.21 7.85 -11.09
CA ALA A 33 11.66 7.71 -11.03
C ALA A 33 12.42 9.04 -10.92
N GLU A 34 11.82 10.16 -11.35
CA GLU A 34 12.55 11.44 -11.49
C GLU A 34 12.37 12.44 -10.33
N ARG A 35 11.50 12.20 -9.35
CA ARG A 35 11.18 13.19 -8.30
C ARG A 35 11.81 12.98 -6.91
N SER A 36 12.76 12.06 -6.73
CA SER A 36 13.36 11.82 -5.40
C SER A 36 14.88 11.60 -5.39
N SER A 37 15.61 12.10 -6.39
CA SER A 37 17.06 11.85 -6.50
C SER A 37 17.96 12.63 -5.52
N SER A 38 17.42 13.30 -4.49
CA SER A 38 18.24 14.11 -3.56
C SER A 38 18.17 13.72 -2.08
N GLN A 39 17.54 12.60 -1.71
CA GLN A 39 17.49 12.13 -0.30
C GLN A 39 17.83 10.66 -0.10
N SER A 40 18.16 9.91 -1.15
CA SER A 40 18.23 8.45 -1.08
C SER A 40 19.51 7.88 -0.46
N SER A 41 20.60 8.65 -0.31
CA SER A 41 21.90 8.11 0.13
C SER A 41 22.08 8.03 1.65
N ASP A 42 21.27 8.75 2.43
CA ASP A 42 21.54 9.00 3.86
C ASP A 42 20.75 8.07 4.82
N ILE A 43 19.89 7.21 4.28
CA ILE A 43 19.14 6.25 5.10
C ILE A 43 20.07 5.09 5.51
N ASP A 44 20.28 4.92 6.82
CA ASP A 44 21.00 3.78 7.37
C ASP A 44 20.17 2.49 7.22
N VAL A 45 20.79 1.48 6.62
CA VAL A 45 20.20 0.16 6.35
C VAL A 45 21.08 -0.98 6.85
N SER A 46 22.09 -0.67 7.67
CA SER A 46 23.04 -1.64 8.23
C SER A 46 22.35 -2.74 9.05
N GLU A 47 21.31 -2.38 9.79
CA GLU A 47 20.50 -3.29 10.61
C GLU A 47 19.42 -4.05 9.83
N VAL A 48 19.19 -3.72 8.54
CA VAL A 48 18.22 -4.40 7.71
C VAL A 48 18.87 -5.64 7.08
N ARG A 49 18.38 -6.81 7.48
CA ARG A 49 18.88 -8.11 7.00
C ARG A 49 18.33 -8.45 5.62
N GLY A 50 18.87 -9.52 5.04
CA GLY A 50 18.41 -10.10 3.78
C GLY A 50 19.44 -10.01 2.66
N ASN A 51 19.06 -10.44 1.46
CA ASN A 51 19.99 -10.70 0.35
C ASN A 51 19.95 -9.64 -0.76
N ILE A 52 19.23 -8.53 -0.57
CA ILE A 52 19.23 -7.42 -1.51
C ILE A 52 20.35 -6.42 -1.17
N SER A 53 20.79 -5.66 -2.17
CA SER A 53 21.78 -4.59 -1.98
C SER A 53 21.26 -3.51 -1.04
N ASP A 54 22.17 -2.76 -0.42
CA ASP A 54 21.79 -1.62 0.43
C ASP A 54 21.02 -0.55 -0.35
N GLU A 55 21.31 -0.37 -1.64
CA GLU A 55 20.49 0.46 -2.53
C GLU A 55 19.06 -0.07 -2.65
N GLY A 56 18.89 -1.39 -2.78
CA GLY A 56 17.58 -2.04 -2.76
C GLY A 56 16.85 -1.83 -1.44
N LYS A 57 17.53 -1.93 -0.30
CA LYS A 57 16.94 -1.65 1.03
C LYS A 57 16.48 -0.20 1.15
N ARG A 58 17.29 0.76 0.68
CA ARG A 58 16.92 2.19 0.66
C ARG A 58 15.74 2.47 -0.27
N LEU A 59 15.69 1.82 -1.44
CA LEU A 59 14.54 1.90 -2.32
C LEU A 59 13.26 1.43 -1.63
N VAL A 60 13.32 0.31 -0.90
CA VAL A 60 12.17 -0.19 -0.12
C VAL A 60 11.73 0.83 0.94
N LEU A 61 12.67 1.44 1.64
CA LEU A 61 12.39 2.48 2.63
C LEU A 61 11.78 3.74 2.00
N ASN A 62 12.22 4.13 0.81
CA ASN A 62 11.60 5.23 0.07
C ASN A 62 10.17 4.90 -0.38
N ILE A 63 9.92 3.66 -0.82
CA ILE A 63 8.59 3.18 -1.18
C ILE A 63 7.66 3.27 0.02
N ILE A 64 8.07 2.76 1.19
CA ILE A 64 7.20 2.81 2.37
C ILE A 64 6.96 4.25 2.82
N SER A 65 7.99 5.12 2.87
CA SER A 65 7.83 6.53 3.23
C SER A 65 6.83 7.27 2.33
N TYR A 66 6.82 6.95 1.03
CA TYR A 66 5.82 7.47 0.10
C TYR A 66 4.40 7.01 0.44
N PHE A 67 4.20 5.71 0.71
CA PHE A 67 2.87 5.15 0.97
C PHE A 67 2.30 5.47 2.34
N ILE A 68 3.14 5.60 3.37
CA ILE A 68 2.69 6.05 4.70
C ILE A 68 2.36 7.54 4.70
N GLY A 69 2.86 8.27 3.69
CA GLY A 69 2.70 9.71 3.59
C GLY A 69 3.44 10.41 4.72
N SER A 70 4.77 10.29 4.78
CA SER A 70 5.62 10.99 5.76
C SER A 70 5.60 12.53 5.62
N GLN A 71 4.60 13.09 4.94
CA GLN A 71 4.27 14.50 4.88
C GLN A 71 3.14 14.76 5.87
N GLU A 72 3.20 15.88 6.60
CA GLU A 72 2.20 16.21 7.63
C GLU A 72 0.77 16.13 7.08
N GLY A 73 -0.12 15.46 7.84
CA GLY A 73 -1.56 15.41 7.56
C GLY A 73 -2.06 14.19 6.79
N CYS A 74 -1.20 13.23 6.42
CA CYS A 74 -1.65 11.98 5.81
C CYS A 74 -2.32 11.02 6.82
N PHE A 75 -3.37 10.33 6.37
CA PHE A 75 -4.09 9.37 7.21
C PHE A 75 -3.17 8.23 7.66
N GLY A 76 -3.12 7.98 8.97
CA GLY A 76 -2.37 6.89 9.56
C GLY A 76 -0.85 7.08 9.58
N ALA A 77 -0.32 8.24 9.17
CA ALA A 77 1.13 8.50 9.12
C ALA A 77 1.84 8.17 10.45
N SER A 78 1.27 8.59 11.59
CA SER A 78 1.81 8.29 12.93
C SER A 78 1.87 6.79 13.27
N VAL A 79 1.00 5.98 12.65
CA VAL A 79 1.06 4.52 12.76
C VAL A 79 2.11 3.98 11.80
N GLY A 80 2.12 4.44 10.55
CA GLY A 80 3.05 4.00 9.51
C GLY A 80 4.52 4.27 9.85
N GLU A 81 4.83 5.42 10.46
CA GLU A 81 6.18 5.80 10.89
C GLU A 81 6.75 4.87 11.97
N ARG A 82 5.90 4.12 12.68
CA ARG A 82 6.32 3.13 13.68
C ARG A 82 6.66 1.76 13.06
N LEU A 83 6.47 1.56 11.75
CA LEU A 83 6.89 0.37 11.04
C LEU A 83 8.41 0.38 10.83
N LYS A 84 9.11 -0.57 11.44
CA LYS A 84 10.55 -0.74 11.25
C LYS A 84 10.82 -1.90 10.30
N LEU A 85 11.39 -1.63 9.13
CA LEU A 85 11.91 -2.68 8.24
C LEU A 85 13.08 -3.39 8.94
N ILE A 86 13.04 -4.72 9.02
CA ILE A 86 14.12 -5.52 9.61
C ILE A 86 14.71 -6.55 8.64
N GLU A 87 14.00 -6.85 7.55
CA GLU A 87 14.41 -7.84 6.57
C GLU A 87 13.81 -7.53 5.21
N ALA A 88 14.63 -7.61 4.17
CA ALA A 88 14.19 -7.52 2.78
C ALA A 88 14.99 -8.48 1.91
N GLU A 89 14.31 -9.38 1.21
CA GLU A 89 14.95 -10.43 0.44
C GLU A 89 14.20 -10.76 -0.85
N VAL A 90 14.95 -11.29 -1.81
CA VAL A 90 14.42 -11.89 -3.04
C VAL A 90 14.63 -13.39 -2.97
N VAL A 91 13.54 -14.14 -3.05
CA VAL A 91 13.56 -15.59 -3.20
C VAL A 91 13.71 -15.91 -4.68
N ALA A 92 14.76 -16.66 -5.01
CA ALA A 92 15.00 -17.14 -6.36
C ALA A 92 14.41 -18.55 -6.56
N LYS A 93 13.82 -18.77 -7.73
CA LYS A 93 13.41 -20.09 -8.22
C LYS A 93 14.12 -20.33 -9.56
N ASP A 94 14.81 -21.46 -9.69
CA ASP A 94 15.58 -21.83 -10.89
C ASP A 94 16.58 -20.72 -11.31
N GLY A 95 17.23 -20.08 -10.33
CA GLY A 95 18.19 -19.00 -10.54
C GLY A 95 17.58 -17.65 -10.94
N LYS A 96 16.25 -17.51 -10.92
CA LYS A 96 15.53 -16.28 -11.29
C LYS A 96 14.75 -15.73 -10.10
N ALA A 97 14.77 -14.41 -9.93
CA ALA A 97 13.95 -13.72 -8.94
C ALA A 97 12.46 -14.11 -9.11
N SER A 98 11.88 -14.70 -8.08
CA SER A 98 10.53 -15.26 -8.13
C SER A 98 9.59 -14.59 -7.14
N GLN A 99 10.08 -14.25 -5.94
CA GLN A 99 9.30 -13.57 -4.91
C GLN A 99 10.16 -12.52 -4.21
N GLY A 100 9.59 -11.39 -3.87
CA GLY A 100 10.12 -10.44 -2.90
C GLY A 100 9.45 -10.69 -1.56
N ARG A 101 10.23 -10.63 -0.48
CA ARG A 101 9.74 -10.77 0.89
C ARG A 101 10.30 -9.65 1.74
N THR A 102 9.45 -9.07 2.58
CA THR A 102 9.83 -8.05 3.55
C THR A 102 9.26 -8.38 4.92
N VAL A 103 9.97 -7.99 5.97
CA VAL A 103 9.52 -8.14 7.35
C VAL A 103 9.64 -6.80 8.06
N PHE A 104 8.53 -6.37 8.64
CA PHE A 104 8.45 -5.20 9.50
C PHE A 104 8.19 -5.59 10.94
N GLU A 105 8.65 -4.76 11.87
CA GLU A 105 8.26 -4.81 13.26
C GLU A 105 7.47 -3.56 13.65
N ILE A 106 6.46 -3.74 14.50
CA ILE A 106 5.69 -2.66 15.12
C ILE A 106 5.12 -3.12 16.45
N LYS A 107 5.05 -2.22 17.43
CA LYS A 107 4.37 -2.47 18.71
C LYS A 107 2.95 -1.89 18.64
N ILE A 108 1.95 -2.67 19.03
CA ILE A 108 0.58 -2.17 19.13
C ILE A 108 0.49 -1.19 20.30
N ASP A 109 0.03 0.02 20.01
CA ASP A 109 -0.19 1.06 21.01
C ASP A 109 -1.67 1.44 21.10
N LYS A 110 -2.01 2.30 22.06
CA LYS A 110 -3.38 2.67 22.41
C LYS A 110 -4.16 3.26 21.23
N ASP A 111 -3.52 4.09 20.41
CA ASP A 111 -4.13 4.76 19.25
C ASP A 111 -4.44 3.79 18.10
N MET A 112 -3.88 2.58 18.14
CA MET A 112 -4.14 1.51 17.18
C MET A 112 -5.30 0.60 17.62
N CYS A 113 -5.80 0.77 18.84
CA CYS A 113 -6.75 -0.16 19.46
C CYS A 113 -8.20 0.24 19.26
N ASN A 114 -9.08 -0.76 19.25
CA ASN A 114 -10.52 -0.59 19.44
C ASN A 114 -10.88 -0.46 20.93
N SER A 115 -12.18 -0.34 21.23
CA SER A 115 -12.71 -0.24 22.60
C SER A 115 -12.39 -1.46 23.49
N PHE A 116 -12.00 -2.60 22.90
CA PHE A 116 -11.60 -3.80 23.63
C PHE A 116 -10.10 -3.86 23.96
N GLY A 117 -9.32 -2.81 23.63
CA GLY A 117 -7.88 -2.79 23.87
C GLY A 117 -7.11 -3.76 22.96
N THR A 118 -7.67 -4.07 21.79
CA THR A 118 -7.07 -4.93 20.75
C THR A 118 -6.92 -4.16 19.45
N LEU A 119 -5.97 -4.57 18.61
CA LEU A 119 -5.70 -3.93 17.33
C LEU A 119 -7.00 -3.75 16.52
N HIS A 120 -7.34 -2.50 16.22
CA HIS A 120 -8.53 -2.15 15.49
C HIS A 120 -8.45 -2.73 14.08
N GLY A 121 -9.54 -3.32 13.57
CA GLY A 121 -9.57 -3.95 12.25
C GLY A 121 -9.12 -3.01 11.12
N ALA A 122 -9.58 -1.76 11.12
CA ALA A 122 -9.11 -0.75 10.17
C ALA A 122 -7.62 -0.41 10.28
N CYS A 123 -7.05 -0.42 11.50
CA CYS A 123 -5.62 -0.20 11.71
C CYS A 123 -4.81 -1.41 11.19
N ALA A 124 -5.27 -2.62 11.46
CA ALA A 124 -4.71 -3.83 10.85
C ALA A 124 -4.72 -3.78 9.31
N THR A 125 -5.85 -3.41 8.70
CA THR A 125 -5.95 -3.22 7.25
C THR A 125 -4.99 -2.15 6.74
N TYR A 126 -4.86 -1.04 7.47
CA TYR A 126 -3.89 0.01 7.14
C TYR A 126 -2.46 -0.54 7.12
N LEU A 127 -2.03 -1.34 8.10
CA LEU A 127 -0.68 -1.92 8.13
C LEU A 127 -0.40 -2.85 6.92
N VAL A 128 -1.41 -3.59 6.45
CA VAL A 128 -1.25 -4.50 5.30
C VAL A 128 -0.83 -3.72 4.04
N GLY A 129 -1.40 -2.54 3.79
CA GLY A 129 -1.17 -1.75 2.58
C GLY A 129 0.31 -1.44 2.30
N PRO A 130 0.99 -0.59 3.11
CA PRO A 130 2.37 -0.23 2.89
C PRO A 130 3.31 -1.44 2.96
N CYS A 131 3.09 -2.38 3.89
CA CYS A 131 3.96 -3.56 4.01
C CYS A 131 3.92 -4.45 2.75
N THR A 132 2.74 -4.75 2.21
CA THR A 132 2.64 -5.58 0.99
C THR A 132 3.21 -4.90 -0.26
N MET A 133 3.14 -3.57 -0.33
CA MET A 133 3.75 -2.80 -1.43
C MET A 133 5.26 -2.90 -1.44
N THR A 134 5.90 -3.00 -0.26
CA THR A 134 7.36 -3.17 -0.19
C THR A 134 7.83 -4.51 -0.73
N ALA A 135 7.09 -5.60 -0.51
CA ALA A 135 7.41 -6.91 -1.08
C ALA A 135 7.33 -6.88 -2.63
N LEU A 136 6.37 -6.16 -3.20
CA LEU A 136 6.30 -5.91 -4.64
C LEU A 136 7.45 -5.01 -5.11
N GLY A 137 7.81 -4.00 -4.32
CA GLY A 137 8.95 -3.12 -4.59
C GLY A 137 10.27 -3.90 -4.69
N VAL A 138 10.53 -4.78 -3.73
CA VAL A 138 11.70 -5.68 -3.71
C VAL A 138 11.77 -6.52 -4.98
N LEU A 139 10.68 -7.22 -5.32
CA LEU A 139 10.66 -8.06 -6.51
C LEU A 139 10.76 -7.23 -7.80
N GLY A 140 10.08 -6.07 -7.85
CA GLY A 140 10.11 -5.17 -8.99
C GLY A 140 11.54 -4.69 -9.29
N ALA A 141 12.24 -4.24 -8.25
CA ALA A 141 13.64 -3.83 -8.35
C ALA A 141 14.54 -4.95 -8.88
N ALA A 142 14.37 -6.18 -8.35
CA ALA A 142 15.14 -7.34 -8.80
C ALA A 142 14.87 -7.73 -10.26
N LEU A 143 13.67 -7.44 -10.75
CA LEU A 143 13.25 -7.71 -12.14
C LEU A 143 13.48 -6.52 -13.08
N GLY A 144 13.95 -5.37 -12.58
CA GLY A 144 14.08 -4.14 -13.36
C GLY A 144 12.75 -3.57 -13.84
N ILE A 145 11.66 -3.82 -13.10
CA ILE A 145 10.33 -3.27 -13.40
C ILE A 145 9.84 -2.43 -12.23
N ASP A 146 8.97 -1.47 -12.51
CA ASP A 146 8.22 -0.81 -11.46
C ASP A 146 7.39 -1.85 -10.71
N GLY A 147 7.55 -1.95 -9.38
CA GLY A 147 6.78 -2.83 -8.49
C GLY A 147 5.55 -2.16 -7.90
N THR A 148 5.40 -0.85 -8.09
CA THR A 148 4.39 -0.03 -7.41
C THR A 148 3.01 -0.11 -8.08
N GLY A 149 2.02 0.44 -7.40
CA GLY A 149 0.61 0.43 -7.78
C GLY A 149 -0.26 1.00 -6.67
N VAL A 150 -1.55 1.14 -6.94
CA VAL A 150 -2.55 1.55 -5.94
C VAL A 150 -3.39 0.36 -5.52
N SER A 151 -3.84 0.35 -4.26
CA SER A 151 -4.69 -0.73 -3.73
C SER A 151 -5.95 -0.92 -4.57
N GLN A 152 -6.18 -2.14 -5.02
CA GLN A 152 -7.39 -2.53 -5.75
C GLN A 152 -8.33 -3.33 -4.86
N SER A 153 -7.81 -4.34 -4.15
CA SER A 153 -8.61 -5.20 -3.28
C SER A 153 -7.76 -5.74 -2.13
N VAL A 154 -8.35 -5.82 -0.95
CA VAL A 154 -7.73 -6.43 0.23
C VAL A 154 -8.71 -7.43 0.82
N ASN A 155 -8.27 -8.68 0.95
CA ASN A 155 -8.98 -9.74 1.67
C ASN A 155 -8.21 -10.05 2.95
N ILE A 156 -8.87 -10.01 4.11
CA ILE A 156 -8.26 -10.20 5.43
C ILE A 156 -9.03 -11.26 6.19
N VAL A 157 -8.28 -12.13 6.86
CA VAL A 157 -8.79 -13.09 7.83
C VAL A 157 -8.18 -12.77 9.19
N TRP A 158 -9.03 -12.61 10.20
CA TRP A 158 -8.64 -12.42 11.60
C TRP A 158 -8.69 -13.76 12.30
N HIS A 159 -7.53 -14.26 12.71
CA HIS A 159 -7.40 -15.54 13.39
C HIS A 159 -7.51 -15.36 14.91
N GLN A 160 -6.90 -14.30 15.44
CA GLN A 160 -6.87 -14.01 16.88
C GLN A 160 -6.75 -12.49 17.17
N PRO A 161 -7.23 -12.01 18.33
CA PRO A 161 -7.09 -10.62 18.72
C PRO A 161 -5.65 -10.30 19.19
N ALA A 162 -5.02 -9.30 18.58
CA ALA A 162 -3.73 -8.79 19.01
C ALA A 162 -3.92 -7.70 20.08
N LYS A 163 -3.46 -7.94 21.32
CA LYS A 163 -3.64 -7.00 22.44
C LYS A 163 -2.67 -5.83 22.37
N MET A 164 -3.07 -4.69 22.93
CA MET A 164 -2.17 -3.56 23.18
C MET A 164 -0.87 -4.04 23.87
N GLY A 165 0.27 -3.51 23.42
CA GLY A 165 1.60 -3.88 23.89
C GLY A 165 2.23 -5.07 23.19
N ALA A 166 1.46 -5.89 22.45
CA ALA A 166 2.05 -6.96 21.65
C ALA A 166 2.96 -6.40 20.55
N LYS A 167 4.08 -7.07 20.31
CA LYS A 167 5.02 -6.75 19.25
C LYS A 167 4.69 -7.63 18.06
N LEU A 168 4.47 -7.03 16.91
CA LEU A 168 4.11 -7.73 15.68
C LEU A 168 5.34 -7.88 14.79
N ARG A 169 5.43 -9.04 14.13
CA ARG A 169 6.18 -9.23 12.88
C ARG A 169 5.19 -9.21 11.73
N VAL A 170 5.29 -8.23 10.85
CA VAL A 170 4.48 -8.10 9.64
C VAL A 170 5.27 -8.63 8.46
N ILE A 171 4.94 -9.83 8.01
CA ILE A 171 5.65 -10.53 6.94
C ILE A 171 4.85 -10.35 5.66
N SER A 172 5.45 -9.78 4.63
CA SER A 172 4.84 -9.60 3.32
C SER A 172 5.61 -10.35 2.25
N THR A 173 4.92 -11.10 1.40
CA THR A 173 5.52 -11.87 0.30
C THR A 173 4.76 -11.58 -0.99
N SER A 174 5.48 -11.21 -2.05
CA SER A 174 4.88 -11.04 -3.37
C SER A 174 4.39 -12.38 -3.91
N VAL A 175 3.19 -12.40 -4.48
CA VAL A 175 2.59 -13.57 -5.13
C VAL A 175 2.70 -13.46 -6.64
N PHE A 176 2.38 -12.30 -7.19
CA PHE A 176 2.38 -12.06 -8.63
C PHE A 176 2.66 -10.58 -8.95
N ILE A 177 3.44 -10.30 -9.98
CA ILE A 177 3.91 -8.93 -10.29
C ILE A 177 3.85 -8.55 -11.77
N LYS A 178 3.48 -9.48 -12.66
CA LYS A 178 3.51 -9.21 -14.11
C LYS A 178 2.21 -8.54 -14.58
N GLY A 179 2.30 -7.64 -15.55
CA GLY A 179 1.12 -6.95 -16.11
C GLY A 179 0.58 -5.86 -15.19
N HIS A 180 -0.74 -5.65 -15.22
CA HIS A 180 -1.38 -4.53 -14.50
C HIS A 180 -1.73 -4.84 -13.05
N ILE A 181 -2.12 -6.09 -12.77
CA ILE A 181 -2.53 -6.50 -11.43
C ILE A 181 -1.35 -7.19 -10.76
N ARG A 182 -1.08 -6.76 -9.53
CA ARG A 182 -0.04 -7.32 -8.68
C ARG A 182 -0.68 -7.82 -7.42
N THR A 183 -0.12 -8.85 -6.82
CA THR A 183 -0.67 -9.47 -5.62
C THR A 183 0.44 -9.77 -4.65
N SER A 184 0.19 -9.51 -3.38
CA SER A 184 1.03 -9.89 -2.25
C SER A 184 0.19 -10.55 -1.17
N HIS A 185 0.82 -11.46 -0.46
CA HIS A 185 0.31 -12.02 0.78
C HIS A 185 0.97 -11.31 1.97
N CYS A 186 0.25 -11.15 3.07
CA CYS A 186 0.76 -10.54 4.29
C CYS A 186 0.23 -11.25 5.53
N GLU A 187 1.09 -11.42 6.52
CA GLU A 187 0.76 -12.04 7.80
C GLU A 187 1.26 -11.17 8.94
N LEU A 188 0.44 -10.98 9.97
CA LEU A 188 0.80 -10.28 11.20
C LEU A 188 0.89 -11.33 12.31
N TRP A 189 2.13 -11.60 12.72
CA TRP A 189 2.47 -12.57 13.75
C TRP A 189 2.83 -11.88 15.06
N ASP A 190 2.55 -12.53 16.18
CA ASP A 190 3.20 -12.20 17.45
C ASP A 190 4.70 -12.48 17.33
N LYS A 191 5.53 -11.48 17.67
CA LYS A 191 6.99 -11.61 17.62
C LYS A 191 7.53 -12.62 18.62
N GLU A 192 6.89 -12.75 19.78
CA GLU A 192 7.41 -13.52 20.93
C GLU A 192 6.72 -14.88 21.07
N ARG A 193 5.45 -14.99 20.66
CA ARG A 193 4.61 -16.17 20.93
C ARG A 193 4.34 -17.06 19.71
N ASP A 194 4.82 -16.66 18.54
CA ASP A 194 4.58 -17.34 17.26
C ASP A 194 3.08 -17.61 16.98
N ILE A 195 2.24 -16.65 17.35
CA ILE A 195 0.79 -16.67 17.13
C ILE A 195 0.47 -15.87 15.87
N LEU A 196 -0.23 -16.47 14.92
CA LEU A 196 -0.79 -15.75 13.78
C LEU A 196 -2.04 -14.97 14.21
N TYR A 197 -1.99 -13.63 14.13
CA TYR A 197 -3.17 -12.80 14.40
C TYR A 197 -4.00 -12.59 13.15
N ILE A 198 -3.36 -12.24 12.03
CA ILE A 198 -4.04 -11.82 10.80
C ILE A 198 -3.27 -12.37 9.59
N SER A 199 -4.00 -12.83 8.58
CA SER A 199 -3.48 -13.08 7.24
C SER A 199 -4.28 -12.30 6.20
N ALA A 200 -3.62 -11.84 5.15
CA ALA A 200 -4.21 -10.98 4.14
C ALA A 200 -3.69 -11.25 2.74
N THR A 201 -4.55 -11.08 1.74
CA THR A 201 -4.16 -10.98 0.32
C THR A 201 -4.50 -9.58 -0.17
N HIS A 202 -3.49 -8.86 -0.66
CA HIS A 202 -3.63 -7.52 -1.20
C HIS A 202 -3.29 -7.54 -2.68
N SER A 203 -4.24 -7.09 -3.50
CA SER A 203 -4.03 -6.84 -4.92
C SER A 203 -3.94 -5.35 -5.17
N THR A 204 -2.99 -4.97 -6.03
CA THR A 204 -2.79 -3.60 -6.48
C THR A 204 -2.85 -3.52 -8.00
N VAL A 205 -3.20 -2.34 -8.50
CA VAL A 205 -3.21 -2.05 -9.93
C VAL A 205 -2.16 -0.99 -10.25
N ASN A 206 -1.31 -1.27 -11.24
CA ASN A 206 -0.41 -0.29 -11.81
C ASN A 206 -1.03 0.31 -13.08
N ASN A 207 -1.51 1.55 -12.94
CA ASN A 207 -2.11 2.33 -14.01
C ASN A 207 -1.10 3.19 -14.78
N PHE A 208 0.19 3.17 -14.39
CA PHE A 208 1.21 3.95 -15.06
C PHE A 208 1.62 3.22 -16.34
N ARG A 209 1.20 3.77 -17.50
CA ARG A 209 1.68 3.28 -18.79
C ARG A 209 3.18 3.47 -18.86
N SER A 210 3.94 2.41 -19.10
CA SER A 210 5.24 2.54 -19.75
C SER A 210 4.99 3.19 -21.11
N SER A 211 5.50 4.40 -21.33
CA SER A 211 5.51 5.02 -22.65
C SER A 211 6.10 4.01 -23.65
N PRO A 212 5.43 3.72 -24.79
CA PRO A 212 6.04 2.89 -25.81
C PRO A 212 7.34 3.57 -26.24
N ASN A 213 8.44 2.82 -26.17
CA ASN A 213 9.74 3.28 -26.60
C ASN A 213 9.65 3.58 -28.12
N ARG A 214 9.60 4.87 -28.49
CA ARG A 214 9.50 5.33 -29.89
C ARG A 214 10.73 4.99 -30.73
N SER A 215 11.77 4.39 -30.14
CA SER A 215 13.01 3.99 -30.80
C SER A 215 12.94 2.66 -31.55
N LYS A 216 11.75 2.05 -31.70
CA LYS A 216 11.54 0.82 -32.49
C LYS A 216 10.44 0.96 -33.56
N LEU A 217 10.14 2.17 -34.01
CA LEU A 217 9.32 2.43 -35.21
C LEU A 217 10.17 3.10 -36.28
#